data_AF-A0A7C6E8J7-F1
#
_entry.id   AF-A0A7C6E8J7-F1
#
_cell.length_a   1.000
_cell.length_b   1.000
_cell.length_c   1.000
_cell.angle_alpha   90.00
_cell.angle_beta   90.00
_cell.angle_gamma   90.00
#
_symmetry.space_group_name_H-M   'P 1'
#
loop_
_entity.id
_entity.type
_entity.pdbx_description
1 polymer ?
#
loop_
_entity_poly.entity_id
_entity_poly.type
_entity_poly.pdbx_seq_one_letter_code
_entity_poly.pdbx_strand_id
1 'polypeptide(L)'
;VEAGFDTRLTILGHIQRGGNPSVFDRTLGTRMGIKAVQSLINKKSSVIGLQGNDLKNVSYDVVFSNKKVFNKMMLEFARLKSR
;
A
#
# COMPACT_ATOMS: atom_id res chain seq x y z
N VAL A 1 -31.38 -13.90 -20.53
CA VAL A 1 -31.52 -14.97 -19.52
C VAL A 1 -30.53 -14.62 -18.43
N GLU A 2 -31.00 -14.06 -17.31
CA GLU A 2 -30.20 -14.06 -16.08
C GLU A 2 -29.83 -15.51 -15.79
N ALA A 3 -28.57 -15.79 -15.50
CA ALA A 3 -28.02 -17.14 -15.48
C ALA A 3 -28.55 -18.04 -14.34
N GLY A 4 -29.70 -17.72 -13.73
CA GLY A 4 -30.38 -18.52 -12.72
C GLY A 4 -29.69 -18.58 -11.35
N PHE A 5 -28.64 -17.78 -11.13
CA PHE A 5 -27.88 -17.79 -9.88
C PHE A 5 -28.44 -16.79 -8.86
N ASP A 6 -28.74 -17.27 -7.64
CA ASP A 6 -29.01 -16.39 -6.49
C ASP A 6 -27.73 -15.64 -6.10
N THR A 7 -27.76 -14.31 -6.22
CA THR A 7 -26.58 -13.45 -6.08
C THR A 7 -26.78 -12.46 -4.93
N ARG A 8 -25.78 -12.30 -4.07
CA ARG A 8 -25.78 -11.32 -2.98
C ARG A 8 -24.76 -10.22 -3.24
N LEU A 9 -25.18 -8.97 -3.06
CA LEU A 9 -24.33 -7.79 -3.18
C LEU A 9 -23.92 -7.28 -1.80
N THR A 10 -22.61 -7.07 -1.60
CA THR A 10 -22.07 -6.42 -0.41
C THR A 10 -21.17 -5.25 -0.82
N ILE A 11 -21.44 -4.06 -0.28
CA ILE A 11 -20.61 -2.86 -0.46
C ILE A 11 -19.94 -2.55 0.89
N LEU A 12 -18.62 -2.74 0.98
CA LEU A 12 -17.89 -2.57 2.24
C LEU A 12 -17.84 -1.11 2.73
N GLY A 13 -17.61 -0.16 1.81
CA GLY A 13 -17.52 1.27 2.16
C GLY A 13 -16.41 1.60 3.17
N HIS A 14 -16.73 2.46 4.14
CA HIS A 14 -15.80 3.11 5.05
C HIS A 14 -15.11 2.18 6.06
N ILE A 15 -15.65 0.99 6.28
CA ILE A 15 -15.10 0.03 7.24
C ILE A 15 -13.65 -0.35 6.92
N GLN A 16 -13.25 -0.26 5.64
CA GLN A 16 -11.88 -0.52 5.17
C GLN A 16 -10.83 0.47 5.69
N ARG A 17 -11.24 1.63 6.21
CA ARG A 17 -10.34 2.65 6.79
C ARG A 17 -10.22 2.57 8.31
N GLY A 18 -11.09 1.80 8.96
CA GLY A 18 -11.11 1.61 10.41
C GLY A 18 -10.45 0.31 10.84
N GLY A 19 -10.58 0.00 12.13
CA GLY A 19 -10.03 -1.22 12.74
C GLY A 19 -8.62 -1.06 13.29
N ASN A 20 -8.14 -2.11 13.96
CA ASN A 20 -6.81 -2.13 14.53
C ASN A 20 -5.76 -2.44 13.44
N PRO A 21 -4.65 -1.68 13.35
CA PRO A 21 -3.61 -1.94 12.38
C PRO A 21 -2.98 -3.31 12.58
N SER A 22 -2.61 -3.97 11.48
CA SER A 22 -1.95 -5.28 11.53
C SER A 22 -0.57 -5.18 12.18
N VAL A 23 0.06 -6.34 12.47
CA VAL A 23 1.45 -6.37 12.97
C VAL A 23 2.40 -5.72 11.96
N PHE A 24 2.16 -5.94 10.66
CA PHE A 24 2.94 -5.33 9.59
C PHE A 24 2.79 -3.80 9.61
N ASP A 25 1.57 -3.29 9.65
CA ASP A 25 1.30 -1.84 9.64
C ASP A 25 1.91 -1.14 10.86
N ARG A 26 1.78 -1.74 12.05
CA ARG A 26 2.37 -1.21 13.28
C ARG A 26 3.90 -1.17 13.20
N THR A 27 4.51 -2.26 12.74
CA THR A 27 5.97 -2.34 12.60
C THR A 27 6.48 -1.35 11.56
N LEU A 28 5.80 -1.26 10.42
CA LEU A 28 6.16 -0.34 9.34
C LEU A 28 6.04 1.13 9.79
N GLY A 29 4.94 1.49 10.44
CA GLY A 29 4.71 2.83 10.97
C GLY A 29 5.80 3.26 11.95
N THR A 30 6.15 2.38 12.89
CA THR A 30 7.25 2.64 13.84
C THR A 30 8.58 2.84 13.12
N ARG A 31 8.94 1.95 12.18
CA ARG A 31 10.19 2.07 11.41
C ARG A 31 10.22 3.37 10.60
N MET A 32 9.11 3.74 9.97
CA MET A 32 8.99 4.99 9.20
C MET A 32 9.14 6.22 10.09
N GLY A 33 8.51 6.24 11.27
CA GLY A 33 8.63 7.33 12.24
C GLY A 33 10.08 7.54 12.71
N ILE A 34 10.78 6.45 13.07
CA ILE A 34 12.20 6.50 13.45
C ILE A 34 13.04 7.10 12.30
N LYS A 35 12.82 6.62 11.06
CA LYS A 35 13.57 7.09 9.89
C LYS A 35 13.28 8.55 9.56
N ALA A 36 12.06 9.02 9.78
CA ALA A 36 11.68 10.41 9.58
C ALA A 36 12.43 11.32 10.54
N VAL A 37 12.46 10.98 11.84
CA VAL A 37 13.23 11.73 12.85
C VAL A 37 14.72 11.77 12.50
N GLN A 38 15.31 10.64 12.13
CA GLN A 38 16.71 10.59 11.66
C GLN A 38 16.95 11.49 10.44
N SER A 39 15.98 11.59 9.52
CA SER A 39 16.11 12.42 8.33
C SER A 39 16.04 13.91 8.68
N LEU A 40 15.18 14.30 9.62
CA LEU A 40 15.10 15.66 10.15
C LEU A 40 16.40 16.08 10.85
N ILE A 41 16.98 15.22 11.69
CA ILE A 41 18.30 15.48 12.35
C ILE A 41 19.38 15.74 11.30
N ASN A 42 19.36 14.99 10.20
CA ASN A 42 20.28 15.14 9.08
C ASN A 42 19.90 16.28 8.11
N LYS A 43 18.92 17.12 8.47
CA LYS A 43 18.41 18.24 7.66
C LYS A 43 17.99 17.83 6.24
N LYS A 44 17.46 16.61 6.09
CA LYS A 44 16.92 16.09 4.83
C LYS A 44 15.41 16.31 4.78
N SER A 45 14.94 16.98 3.73
CA SER A 45 13.52 17.13 3.44
C SER A 45 13.12 16.12 2.36
N SER A 46 12.47 15.04 2.76
CA SER A 46 12.08 13.94 1.86
C SER A 46 10.94 13.12 2.44
N VAL A 47 10.29 12.34 1.57
CA VAL A 47 9.27 11.36 1.96
C VAL A 47 9.95 10.04 2.32
N ILE A 48 9.52 9.39 3.40
CA ILE A 48 9.97 8.03 3.73
C ILE A 48 9.07 7.02 3.02
N GLY A 49 9.66 6.14 2.21
CA GLY A 49 8.94 5.06 1.53
C GLY A 49 9.56 3.70 1.80
N LEU A 50 8.74 2.65 1.77
CA LEU A 50 9.20 1.26 1.73
C LEU A 50 9.42 0.85 0.27
N GLN A 51 10.65 0.49 -0.09
CA GLN A 51 10.99 -0.02 -1.41
C GLN A 51 11.68 -1.39 -1.26
N GLY A 52 10.98 -2.46 -1.68
CA GLY A 52 11.37 -3.81 -1.31
C GLY A 52 11.20 -4.00 0.20
N ASN A 53 12.27 -4.36 0.91
CA ASN A 53 12.27 -4.53 2.37
C ASN A 53 12.83 -3.32 3.14
N ASP A 54 13.36 -2.33 2.43
CA ASP A 54 14.13 -1.23 3.01
C ASP A 54 13.38 0.10 2.99
N LEU A 55 13.60 0.89 4.04
CA LEU A 55 13.09 2.26 4.11
C LEU A 55 14.07 3.23 3.47
N LYS A 56 13.58 3.99 2.48
CA LYS A 56 14.36 4.96 1.73
C LYS A 56 13.76 6.36 1.81
N ASN A 57 14.64 7.35 1.73
CA ASN A 57 14.27 8.74 1.50
C ASN A 57 14.02 8.94 0.00
N VAL A 58 12.86 9.46 -0.35
CA VAL A 58 12.45 9.75 -1.73
C VAL A 58 12.19 11.24 -1.84
N SER A 59 12.73 11.88 -2.89
CA SER A 59 12.50 13.32 -3.12
C SER A 59 11.05 13.58 -3.53
N TYR A 60 10.55 14.77 -3.20
CA TYR A 60 9.18 15.16 -3.54
C TYR A 60 8.92 15.14 -5.05
N ASP A 61 9.88 15.60 -5.86
CA ASP A 61 9.74 15.60 -7.33
C ASP A 61 9.49 14.21 -7.88
N VAL A 62 10.18 13.21 -7.34
CA VAL A 62 10.00 11.80 -7.72
C VAL A 62 8.63 11.30 -7.29
N VAL A 63 8.16 11.65 -6.08
CA VAL A 63 6.84 11.23 -5.60
C VAL A 63 5.71 11.82 -6.46
N PHE A 64 5.81 13.09 -6.84
CA PHE A 64 4.77 13.76 -7.63
C PHE A 64 4.81 13.40 -9.12
N SER A 65 5.99 13.12 -9.67
CA SER A 65 6.13 12.80 -11.10
C SER A 65 5.80 11.33 -11.43
N ASN A 66 5.92 10.42 -10.46
CA ASN A 66 5.69 9.00 -10.70
C ASN A 66 4.22 8.61 -10.51
N LYS A 67 3.70 7.85 -11.48
CA LYS A 67 2.37 7.24 -11.38
C LYS A 67 2.48 5.82 -10.85
N LYS A 68 1.55 5.43 -9.96
CA LYS A 68 1.46 4.06 -9.47
C LYS A 68 1.11 3.11 -10.62
N VAL A 69 1.98 2.13 -10.88
CA VAL A 69 1.77 1.10 -11.89
C VAL A 69 1.11 -0.13 -11.27
N PHE A 70 0.08 -0.66 -11.92
CA PHE A 70 -0.59 -1.88 -11.50
C PHE A 70 0.20 -3.12 -11.93
N ASN A 71 0.37 -4.08 -11.01
CA ASN A 71 1.09 -5.32 -11.30
C ASN A 71 0.20 -6.31 -12.07
N LYS A 72 0.35 -6.35 -13.40
CA LYS A 72 -0.41 -7.25 -14.28
C LYS A 72 -0.14 -8.73 -13.99
N MET A 73 1.07 -9.09 -13.56
CA MET A 73 1.41 -10.48 -13.24
C MET A 73 0.58 -11.01 -12.07
N MET A 74 0.35 -10.19 -11.05
CA MET A 74 -0.50 -10.57 -9.92
C MET A 74 -1.95 -10.83 -10.34
N LEU A 75 -2.47 -10.05 -11.29
CA LEU A 75 -3.80 -10.28 -11.86
C LEU A 75 -3.87 -11.58 -12.65
N GLU A 76 -2.86 -11.87 -13.46
CA GLU A 76 -2.79 -13.13 -14.20
C GLU A 76 -2.72 -14.35 -13.25
N PHE A 77 -1.94 -14.25 -12.17
CA PHE A 77 -1.93 -15.31 -11.15
C PHE A 77 -3.30 -15.53 -10.51
N ALA A 78 -4.02 -14.46 -10.17
CA ALA A 78 -5.37 -14.58 -9.61
C ALA A 78 -6.33 -15.30 -10.59
N ARG A 79 -6.26 -14.98 -11.89
CA ARG A 79 -7.07 -15.62 -12.94
C ARG A 79 -6.73 -17.09 -13.14
N LEU A 80 -5.45 -17.45 -13.02
CA LEU A 80 -5.03 -18.84 -13.12
C LEU A 80 -5.49 -19.67 -11.92
N LYS A 81 -5.47 -19.09 -10.72
CA LYS A 81 -5.88 -19.76 -9.47
C LYS A 81 -7.40 -19.81 -9.26
N SER A 82 -8.18 -19.04 -10.01
CA SER A 82 -9.64 -19.04 -9.96
C SER A 82 -10.30 -20.07 -10.89
N ARG A 83 -9.51 -20.83 -11.65
CA ARG A 83 -9.95 -22.00 -12.43
C ARG A 83 -9.76 -23.25 -11.61
#